data_AF-A0A0Q7QQE7-F1
#
_entry.id   AF-A0A0Q7QQE7-F1
#
_cell.length_a   1.000
_cell.length_b   1.000
_cell.length_c   1.000
_cell.angle_alpha   90.00
_cell.angle_beta   90.00
_cell.angle_gamma   90.00
#
_symmetry.space_group_name_H-M   'P 1'
#
loop_
_entity.id
_entity.type
_entity.pdbx_description
1 polymer ?
#
loop_
_entity_poly.entity_id
_entity_poly.type
_entity_poly.pdbx_seq_one_letter_code
_entity_poly.pdbx_strand_id
1 'polypeptide(L)'
;MANLNLDAGVPGQVASASSLRADLGEGRSLLVVSGVARPEFGIDDDQVHREVCRVRLRVPATRIEQLTVHVSPAAFSNDESAYVFATDEASLEIDESGELVLVAHLALMGESSTLNRFSYQVVCIDHALATEVTGTLSWPTAWFRPASTDPASLAGAFDIEAKAVRVTGGTMDELTFLAFGTITGVTVGDTTTTATYRVAGVPVDTLIEIVVVARALEPPGGAGARMLPDPFNVARFTLSAAQPTRGNVNFKGVKVGGPA
;
A
#
# COMPACT_ATOMS: atom_id res chain seq x y z
N MET A 1 9.59 -17.57 -25.49
CA MET A 1 10.06 -16.44 -24.68
C MET A 1 9.72 -16.79 -23.25
N ALA A 2 10.73 -16.95 -22.41
CA ALA A 2 10.46 -17.00 -20.99
C ALA A 2 10.09 -15.57 -20.52
N ASN A 3 9.54 -15.46 -19.31
CA ASN A 3 9.23 -14.19 -18.69
C ASN A 3 9.94 -14.17 -17.34
N LEU A 4 10.80 -13.17 -17.14
CA LEU A 4 11.49 -12.95 -15.87
C LEU A 4 10.61 -12.03 -15.02
N ASN A 5 10.04 -12.56 -13.94
CA ASN A 5 9.16 -11.80 -13.05
C ASN A 5 9.89 -11.45 -11.76
N LEU A 6 10.15 -10.17 -11.54
CA LEU A 6 10.82 -9.62 -10.37
C LEU A 6 9.85 -8.77 -9.55
N ASP A 7 10.12 -8.62 -8.25
CA ASP A 7 9.32 -7.86 -7.30
C ASP A 7 10.20 -6.87 -6.51
N ALA A 8 9.83 -5.59 -6.55
CA ALA A 8 10.52 -4.53 -5.82
C ALA A 8 10.49 -4.72 -4.29
N GLY A 9 9.52 -5.49 -3.77
CA GLY A 9 9.43 -5.86 -2.37
C GLY A 9 10.36 -6.99 -1.94
N VAL A 10 11.10 -7.62 -2.86
CA VAL A 10 12.02 -8.73 -2.58
C VAL A 10 13.46 -8.26 -2.77
N PRO A 11 14.25 -8.00 -1.70
CA PRO A 11 15.60 -7.44 -1.81
C PRO A 11 16.60 -8.25 -2.64
N GLY A 12 16.35 -9.56 -2.79
CA GLY A 12 17.14 -10.45 -3.64
C GLY A 12 16.90 -10.23 -5.15
N GLN A 13 15.73 -9.69 -5.52
CA GLN A 13 15.32 -9.47 -6.92
C GLN A 13 15.53 -8.02 -7.35
N VAL A 14 15.26 -7.07 -6.46
CA VAL A 14 15.46 -5.63 -6.70
C VAL A 14 16.18 -5.01 -5.51
N ALA A 15 17.36 -4.45 -5.76
CA ALA A 15 18.13 -3.73 -4.76
C ALA A 15 17.81 -2.23 -4.81
N SER A 16 17.83 -1.59 -3.63
CA SER A 16 17.64 -0.13 -3.48
C SER A 16 16.35 0.39 -4.12
N ALA A 17 15.29 -0.42 -4.12
CA ALA A 17 13.97 0.02 -4.55
C ALA A 17 13.54 1.24 -3.71
N SER A 18 13.20 2.32 -4.39
CA SER A 18 12.81 3.57 -3.76
C SER A 18 11.77 4.29 -4.61
N SER A 19 10.89 5.03 -3.94
CA SER A 19 9.91 5.87 -4.59
C SER A 19 9.82 7.23 -3.91
N LEU A 20 9.56 8.24 -4.72
CA LEU A 20 9.25 9.60 -4.32
C LEU A 20 7.92 9.97 -4.97
N ARG A 21 6.96 10.47 -4.19
CA ARG A 21 5.66 10.89 -4.68
C ARG A 21 5.39 12.33 -4.25
N ALA A 22 4.97 13.15 -5.21
CA ALA A 22 4.52 14.52 -4.97
C ALA A 22 3.07 14.67 -5.47
N ASP A 23 2.21 15.24 -4.63
CA ASP A 23 0.82 15.55 -4.99
C ASP A 23 0.77 16.73 -5.98
N LEU A 24 0.07 16.56 -7.09
CA LEU A 24 -0.15 17.60 -8.10
C LEU A 24 -1.57 18.18 -8.03
N GLY A 25 -2.41 17.71 -7.11
CA GLY A 25 -3.82 18.04 -7.01
C GLY A 25 -4.71 17.20 -7.93
N GLU A 26 -6.02 17.27 -7.71
CA GLU A 26 -7.03 16.61 -8.57
C GLU A 26 -6.84 15.09 -8.74
N GLY A 27 -6.26 14.44 -7.73
CA GLY A 27 -5.96 13.00 -7.76
C GLY A 27 -4.79 12.62 -8.66
N ARG A 28 -3.97 13.59 -9.08
CA ARG A 28 -2.74 13.39 -9.85
C ARG A 28 -1.54 13.41 -8.92
N SER A 29 -0.55 12.58 -9.21
CA SER A 29 0.75 12.64 -8.55
C SER A 29 1.90 12.57 -9.54
N LEU A 30 2.98 13.28 -9.23
CA LEU A 30 4.29 13.02 -9.84
C LEU A 30 4.93 11.89 -9.03
N LEU A 31 5.21 10.79 -9.69
CA LEU A 31 5.85 9.62 -9.13
C LEU A 31 7.23 9.44 -9.78
N VAL A 32 8.25 9.28 -8.94
CA VAL A 32 9.59 8.83 -9.33
C VAL A 32 9.86 7.51 -8.64
N VAL A 33 10.14 6.46 -9.41
CA VAL A 33 10.53 5.14 -8.88
C VAL A 33 11.90 4.77 -9.41
N SER A 34 12.77 4.25 -8.57
CA SER A 34 14.09 3.78 -8.99
C SER A 34 14.51 2.51 -8.25
N GLY A 35 15.39 1.73 -8.89
CA GLY A 35 15.94 0.53 -8.30
C GLY A 35 16.93 -0.17 -9.23
N VAL A 36 17.48 -1.29 -8.74
CA VAL A 36 18.40 -2.14 -9.48
C VAL A 36 17.84 -3.56 -9.53
N ALA A 37 17.25 -3.93 -10.66
CA ALA A 37 16.71 -5.26 -10.90
C ALA A 37 17.83 -6.26 -11.21
N ARG A 38 17.66 -7.50 -10.73
CA ARG A 38 18.61 -8.62 -10.85
C ARG A 38 17.96 -9.78 -11.61
N PRO A 39 17.89 -9.71 -12.95
CA PRO A 39 17.28 -10.77 -13.75
C PRO A 39 18.13 -12.05 -13.80
N GLU A 40 19.45 -11.96 -13.58
CA GLU A 40 20.39 -13.08 -13.70
C GLU A 40 20.20 -13.84 -15.04
N PHE A 41 20.06 -13.09 -16.13
CA PHE A 41 19.80 -13.63 -17.46
C PHE A 41 21.12 -14.05 -18.11
N GLY A 42 21.38 -15.36 -18.16
CA GLY A 42 22.58 -15.96 -18.76
C GLY A 42 22.28 -16.77 -20.01
N ILE A 43 23.21 -16.78 -20.95
CA ILE A 43 23.22 -17.59 -22.17
C ILE A 43 24.61 -18.15 -22.42
N ASP A 44 24.70 -19.16 -23.27
CA ASP A 44 25.97 -19.78 -23.66
C ASP A 44 25.91 -20.25 -25.13
N ASP A 45 25.64 -19.30 -26.04
CA ASP A 45 25.68 -19.52 -27.49
C ASP A 45 25.74 -18.19 -28.28
N ASP A 46 25.92 -18.30 -29.60
CA ASP A 46 26.04 -17.18 -30.55
C ASP A 46 24.70 -16.62 -31.04
N GLN A 47 23.56 -17.07 -30.52
CA GLN A 47 22.24 -16.59 -30.93
C GLN A 47 21.82 -15.37 -30.11
N VAL A 48 21.04 -14.49 -30.73
CA VAL A 48 20.41 -13.38 -30.00
C VAL A 48 19.21 -13.93 -29.24
N HIS A 49 19.32 -13.98 -27.91
CA HIS A 49 18.23 -14.34 -27.02
C HIS A 49 17.48 -13.09 -26.59
N ARG A 50 16.14 -13.18 -26.60
CA ARG A 50 15.25 -12.09 -26.22
C ARG A 50 14.34 -12.54 -25.11
N GLU A 51 14.31 -11.75 -24.03
CA GLU A 51 13.53 -12.04 -22.82
C GLU A 51 12.77 -10.79 -22.37
N VAL A 52 11.58 -10.99 -21.81
CA VAL A 52 10.79 -9.90 -21.23
C VAL A 52 10.94 -9.96 -19.71
N CYS A 53 11.53 -8.91 -19.14
CA CYS A 53 11.65 -8.76 -17.70
C CYS A 53 10.55 -7.83 -17.19
N ARG A 54 9.72 -8.35 -16.29
CA ARG A 54 8.61 -7.64 -15.64
C ARG A 54 8.98 -7.39 -14.19
N VAL A 55 9.08 -6.14 -13.78
CA VAL A 55 9.38 -5.74 -12.40
C VAL A 55 8.12 -5.13 -11.79
N ARG A 56 7.52 -5.83 -10.82
CA ARG A 56 6.42 -5.29 -10.01
C ARG A 56 6.96 -4.22 -9.09
N LEU A 57 6.55 -2.97 -9.29
CA LEU A 57 7.06 -1.83 -8.54
C LEU A 57 6.37 -1.65 -7.18
N ARG A 58 5.25 -2.36 -6.93
CA ARG A 58 4.42 -2.23 -5.72
C ARG A 58 3.90 -0.82 -5.49
N VAL A 59 3.66 -0.09 -6.59
CA VAL A 59 3.10 1.26 -6.54
C VAL A 59 1.71 1.24 -7.16
N PRO A 60 0.65 1.54 -6.39
CA PRO A 60 -0.70 1.55 -6.93
C PRO A 60 -0.94 2.78 -7.81
N ALA A 61 -1.58 2.57 -8.95
CA ALA A 61 -1.99 3.59 -9.91
C ALA A 61 -3.27 3.16 -10.64
N THR A 62 -4.15 4.12 -10.95
CA THR A 62 -5.36 3.86 -11.77
C THR A 62 -5.15 4.14 -13.24
N ARG A 63 -4.29 5.11 -13.53
CA ARG A 63 -4.00 5.57 -14.88
C ARG A 63 -2.63 6.23 -14.90
N ILE A 64 -1.91 6.04 -16.00
CA ILE A 64 -0.69 6.78 -16.33
C ILE A 64 -1.07 7.87 -17.33
N GLU A 65 -0.75 9.12 -17.03
CA GLU A 65 -1.01 10.27 -17.91
C GLU A 65 0.20 10.59 -18.79
N GLN A 66 1.38 10.64 -18.16
CA GLN A 66 2.66 10.89 -18.82
C GLN A 66 3.71 10.01 -18.18
N LEU A 67 4.68 9.53 -18.94
CA LEU A 67 5.75 8.70 -18.42
C LEU A 67 7.06 8.89 -19.19
N THR A 68 8.15 8.68 -18.48
CA THR A 68 9.48 8.48 -19.03
C THR A 68 10.11 7.34 -18.25
N VAL A 69 10.58 6.32 -18.97
CA VAL A 69 11.26 5.16 -18.40
C VAL A 69 12.69 5.17 -18.91
N HIS A 70 13.63 5.08 -17.99
CA HIS A 70 15.05 4.95 -18.31
C HIS A 70 15.56 3.66 -17.68
N VAL A 71 16.14 2.80 -18.51
CA VAL A 71 16.82 1.58 -18.08
C VAL A 71 18.27 1.66 -18.53
N SER A 72 19.18 1.28 -17.64
CA SER A 72 20.61 1.25 -17.94
C SER A 72 21.26 -0.02 -17.40
N PRO A 73 22.08 -0.72 -18.20
CA PRO A 73 22.88 -1.83 -17.72
C PRO A 73 23.74 -1.38 -16.53
N ALA A 74 23.76 -2.19 -15.46
CA ALA A 74 24.46 -1.86 -14.22
C ALA A 74 25.54 -2.88 -13.83
N ALA A 75 25.46 -4.12 -14.33
CA ALA A 75 26.61 -5.03 -14.42
C ALA A 75 26.30 -6.15 -15.41
N PHE A 76 27.30 -6.48 -16.21
CA PHE A 76 27.31 -7.61 -17.13
C PHE A 76 28.64 -8.36 -17.01
N SER A 77 28.63 -9.63 -17.37
CA SER A 77 29.82 -10.46 -17.50
C SER A 77 29.81 -11.12 -18.87
N ASN A 78 30.97 -11.17 -19.51
CA ASN A 78 31.19 -11.82 -20.79
C ASN A 78 32.67 -12.22 -20.86
N ASP A 79 32.95 -13.40 -21.39
CA ASP A 79 34.31 -13.96 -21.48
C ASP A 79 34.98 -13.71 -22.85
N GLU A 80 34.36 -12.91 -23.72
CA GLU A 80 34.76 -12.71 -25.12
C GLU A 80 34.82 -11.23 -25.57
N SER A 81 35.26 -11.03 -26.83
CA SER A 81 35.37 -9.71 -27.46
C SER A 81 34.17 -9.31 -28.33
N ALA A 82 33.24 -10.23 -28.64
CA ALA A 82 32.05 -9.96 -29.42
C ALA A 82 30.79 -10.25 -28.59
N TYR A 83 30.05 -9.22 -28.23
CA TYR A 83 28.83 -9.37 -27.44
C TYR A 83 27.80 -8.29 -27.77
N VAL A 84 26.53 -8.58 -27.49
CA VAL A 84 25.44 -7.59 -27.55
C VAL A 84 24.72 -7.57 -26.21
N PHE A 85 24.66 -6.39 -25.61
CA PHE A 85 23.70 -6.05 -24.56
C PHE A 85 22.83 -4.92 -25.07
N ALA A 86 21.53 -5.17 -25.16
CA ALA A 86 20.57 -4.12 -25.48
C ALA A 86 19.40 -4.18 -24.51
N THR A 87 18.96 -3.00 -24.09
CA THR A 87 17.60 -2.79 -23.58
C THR A 87 16.84 -2.18 -24.75
N ASP A 88 16.15 -3.01 -25.52
CA ASP A 88 15.53 -2.59 -26.77
C ASP A 88 14.40 -1.59 -26.51
N GLU A 89 13.58 -1.89 -25.50
CA GLU A 89 12.39 -1.12 -25.14
C GLU A 89 12.14 -1.25 -23.64
N ALA A 90 11.67 -0.17 -23.03
CA ALA A 90 11.18 -0.18 -21.65
C ALA A 90 9.88 0.60 -21.58
N SER A 91 8.86 -0.01 -20.97
CA SER A 91 7.53 0.58 -20.82
C SER A 91 7.04 0.39 -19.38
N LEU A 92 6.00 1.15 -19.04
CA LEU A 92 5.34 1.07 -17.74
C LEU A 92 3.87 0.79 -17.98
N GLU A 93 3.33 -0.22 -17.31
CA GLU A 93 1.93 -0.58 -17.38
C GLU A 93 1.33 -0.74 -15.98
N ILE A 94 0.00 -0.79 -15.92
CA ILE A 94 -0.77 -1.10 -14.71
C ILE A 94 -1.29 -2.52 -14.88
N ASP A 95 -1.00 -3.41 -13.93
CA ASP A 95 -1.49 -4.79 -13.99
C ASP A 95 -2.93 -4.93 -13.47
N GLU A 96 -3.44 -6.17 -13.46
CA GLU A 96 -4.80 -6.47 -13.00
C GLU A 96 -5.03 -6.13 -11.51
N SER A 97 -3.97 -6.03 -10.72
CA SER A 97 -4.03 -5.64 -9.30
C SER A 97 -4.03 -4.13 -9.10
N GLY A 98 -3.88 -3.34 -10.17
CA GLY A 98 -3.77 -1.89 -10.11
C GLY A 98 -2.39 -1.41 -9.66
N GLU A 99 -1.36 -2.26 -9.75
CA GLU A 99 0.02 -1.91 -9.45
C GLU A 99 0.81 -1.61 -10.73
N LEU A 100 1.79 -0.70 -10.62
CA LEU A 100 2.72 -0.40 -11.69
C LEU A 100 3.72 -1.55 -11.90
N VAL A 101 3.88 -1.95 -13.17
CA VAL A 101 4.84 -2.94 -13.63
C VAL A 101 5.74 -2.32 -14.69
N LEU A 102 7.05 -2.30 -14.43
CA LEU A 102 8.06 -1.98 -15.43
C LEU A 102 8.26 -3.20 -16.33
N VAL A 103 8.13 -3.02 -17.64
CA VAL A 103 8.39 -4.05 -18.64
C VAL A 103 9.64 -3.66 -19.42
N ALA A 104 10.70 -4.44 -19.31
CA ALA A 104 11.95 -4.24 -20.02
C ALA A 104 12.21 -5.39 -20.99
N HIS A 105 12.42 -5.06 -22.26
CA HIS A 105 12.83 -6.02 -23.29
C HIS A 105 14.34 -6.13 -23.30
N LEU A 106 14.83 -7.32 -22.93
CA LEU A 106 16.25 -7.62 -22.81
C LEU A 106 16.69 -8.43 -24.02
N ALA A 107 17.87 -8.10 -24.56
CA ALA A 107 18.55 -8.90 -25.56
C ALA A 107 19.99 -9.20 -25.14
N LEU A 108 20.40 -10.45 -25.33
CA LEU A 108 21.73 -10.96 -24.98
C LEU A 108 22.26 -11.87 -26.10
N MET A 109 23.55 -11.77 -26.43
CA MET A 109 24.25 -12.63 -27.40
C MET A 109 25.73 -12.76 -27.02
N GLY A 110 26.29 -13.97 -27.15
CA GLY A 110 27.72 -14.29 -26.95
C GLY A 110 27.94 -15.51 -26.07
N GLU A 111 29.05 -16.23 -26.27
CA GLU A 111 29.46 -17.40 -25.46
C GLU A 111 29.72 -16.98 -24.00
N SER A 112 29.18 -17.73 -23.03
CA SER A 112 29.21 -17.41 -21.59
C SER A 112 28.88 -15.93 -21.26
N SER A 113 27.68 -15.47 -21.65
CA SER A 113 27.24 -14.09 -21.40
C SER A 113 26.17 -14.02 -20.33
N THR A 114 26.25 -13.05 -19.41
CA THR A 114 25.23 -12.87 -18.38
C THR A 114 24.94 -11.40 -18.09
N LEU A 115 23.65 -11.02 -18.15
CA LEU A 115 23.13 -9.77 -17.62
C LEU A 115 22.76 -9.96 -16.13
N ASN A 116 23.68 -9.56 -15.25
CA ASN A 116 23.49 -9.70 -13.80
C ASN A 116 22.45 -8.72 -13.26
N ARG A 117 22.52 -7.46 -13.68
CA ARG A 117 21.64 -6.38 -13.18
C ARG A 117 21.50 -5.20 -14.12
N PHE A 118 20.35 -4.56 -14.06
CA PHE A 118 20.10 -3.26 -14.67
C PHE A 118 19.50 -2.29 -13.64
N SER A 119 19.85 -1.02 -13.77
CA SER A 119 19.22 0.07 -13.04
C SER A 119 18.02 0.58 -13.83
N TYR A 120 16.98 1.01 -13.13
CA TYR A 120 15.84 1.67 -13.74
C TYR A 120 15.49 2.95 -12.98
N GLN A 121 14.96 3.91 -13.72
CA GLN A 121 14.31 5.09 -13.21
C GLN A 121 13.04 5.34 -14.02
N VAL A 122 11.91 5.41 -13.32
CA VAL A 122 10.60 5.70 -13.88
C VAL A 122 10.19 7.06 -13.34
N VAL A 123 9.82 7.99 -14.22
CA VAL A 123 9.20 9.26 -13.87
C VAL A 123 7.86 9.30 -14.57
N CYS A 124 6.76 9.35 -13.81
CA CYS A 124 5.44 9.43 -14.41
C CYS A 124 4.53 10.39 -13.65
N ILE A 125 3.54 10.92 -14.37
CA ILE A 125 2.35 11.52 -13.80
C ILE A 125 1.29 10.42 -13.80
N ASP A 126 0.89 9.97 -12.61
CA ASP A 126 -0.14 8.97 -12.42
C ASP A 126 -1.36 9.57 -11.74
N HIS A 127 -2.50 8.88 -11.87
CA HIS A 127 -3.63 9.07 -10.98
C HIS A 127 -3.54 8.03 -9.86
N ALA A 128 -3.23 8.49 -8.66
CA ALA A 128 -3.16 7.62 -7.50
C ALA A 128 -4.51 6.93 -7.28
N LEU A 129 -4.49 5.63 -7.03
CA LEU A 129 -5.68 4.92 -6.56
C LEU A 129 -6.06 5.48 -5.20
N ALA A 130 -7.11 6.31 -5.16
CA ALA A 130 -7.62 6.86 -3.93
C ALA A 130 -8.28 5.75 -3.12
N THR A 131 -7.53 5.15 -2.20
CA THR A 131 -8.06 4.15 -1.29
C THR A 131 -8.60 4.80 -0.04
N GLU A 132 -9.74 4.30 0.42
CA GLU A 132 -10.45 4.92 1.53
C GLU A 132 -11.20 3.90 2.37
N VAL A 133 -11.06 4.00 3.69
CA VAL A 133 -11.88 3.28 4.65
C VAL A 133 -12.72 4.30 5.40
N THR A 134 -14.04 4.09 5.42
CA THR A 134 -14.97 4.93 6.19
C THR A 134 -15.82 4.09 7.13
N GLY A 135 -16.23 4.71 8.23
CA GLY A 135 -17.06 4.06 9.22
C GLY A 135 -17.58 5.02 10.27
N THR A 136 -18.29 4.46 11.25
CA THR A 136 -18.89 5.21 12.35
C THR A 136 -18.41 4.66 13.69
N LEU A 137 -18.01 5.56 14.57
CA LEU A 137 -17.81 5.29 15.99
C LEU A 137 -19.11 5.66 16.72
N SER A 138 -19.58 4.81 17.61
CA SER A 138 -20.81 5.07 18.38
C SER A 138 -20.62 4.72 19.84
N TRP A 139 -21.07 5.60 20.74
CA TRP A 139 -20.98 5.39 22.19
C TRP A 139 -22.16 6.07 22.91
N PRO A 140 -22.51 5.63 24.14
CA PRO A 140 -23.49 6.33 24.96
C PRO A 140 -23.04 7.75 25.28
N THR A 141 -23.89 8.74 25.05
CA THR A 141 -23.58 10.17 25.29
C THR A 141 -23.18 10.43 26.74
N ALA A 142 -23.69 9.64 27.68
CA ALA A 142 -23.35 9.74 29.10
C ALA A 142 -21.89 9.37 29.42
N TRP A 143 -21.18 8.65 28.54
CA TRP A 143 -19.77 8.29 28.77
C TRP A 143 -18.81 9.39 28.35
N PHE A 144 -19.22 10.17 27.35
CA PHE A 144 -18.48 11.33 26.86
C PHE A 144 -19.41 12.11 25.93
N ARG A 145 -19.70 13.36 26.28
CA ARG A 145 -20.49 14.27 25.45
C ARG A 145 -19.56 15.34 24.87
N PRO A 146 -19.34 15.37 23.55
CA PRO A 146 -18.57 16.42 22.91
C PRO A 146 -19.21 17.79 23.16
N ALA A 147 -18.37 18.82 23.33
CA ALA A 147 -18.85 20.19 23.57
C ALA A 147 -19.54 20.80 22.34
N SER A 148 -19.31 20.24 21.14
CA SER A 148 -19.90 20.71 19.89
C SER A 148 -20.01 19.56 18.87
N THR A 149 -20.65 19.81 17.74
CA THR A 149 -20.70 18.88 16.59
C THR A 149 -19.52 19.05 15.63
N ASP A 150 -18.57 19.95 15.92
CA ASP A 150 -17.35 20.11 15.15
C ASP A 150 -16.43 18.88 15.36
N PRO A 151 -15.94 18.20 14.30
CA PRO A 151 -14.92 17.16 14.40
C PRO A 151 -13.72 17.51 15.28
N ALA A 152 -13.29 18.78 15.31
CA ALA A 152 -12.19 19.24 16.14
C ALA A 152 -12.44 19.05 17.65
N SER A 153 -13.70 18.98 18.08
CA SER A 153 -14.06 18.71 19.48
C SER A 153 -13.76 17.27 19.94
N LEU A 154 -13.46 16.37 18.99
CA LEU A 154 -13.01 15.01 19.25
C LEU A 154 -11.49 14.84 19.09
N ALA A 155 -10.74 15.92 18.85
CA ALA A 155 -9.29 15.86 18.74
C ALA A 155 -8.68 15.26 20.03
N GLY A 156 -7.93 14.16 19.88
CA GLY A 156 -7.32 13.45 21.00
C GLY A 156 -8.28 12.57 21.82
N ALA A 157 -9.58 12.54 21.51
CA ALA A 157 -10.53 11.62 22.15
C ALA A 157 -10.42 10.19 21.57
N PHE A 158 -10.05 10.08 20.29
CA PHE A 158 -9.90 8.82 19.57
C PHE A 158 -8.63 8.82 18.72
N ASP A 159 -7.89 7.72 18.79
CA ASP A 159 -6.90 7.39 17.76
C ASP A 159 -7.49 6.32 16.85
N ILE A 160 -7.47 6.59 15.56
CA ILE A 160 -7.94 5.67 14.53
C ILE A 160 -6.73 5.31 13.69
N GLU A 161 -6.40 4.03 13.62
CA GLU A 161 -5.19 3.55 12.97
C GLU A 161 -5.55 2.44 11.99
N ALA A 162 -5.07 2.54 10.75
CA ALA A 162 -4.98 1.39 9.87
C ALA A 162 -3.64 0.68 10.11
N LYS A 163 -3.69 -0.65 10.24
CA LYS A 163 -2.50 -1.49 10.43
C LYS A 163 -2.50 -2.63 9.41
N ALA A 164 -1.33 -2.96 8.86
CA ALA A 164 -1.13 -4.17 8.10
C ALA A 164 -1.00 -5.35 9.05
N VAL A 165 -1.70 -6.43 8.76
CA VAL A 165 -1.67 -7.69 9.52
C VAL A 165 -0.77 -8.67 8.79
N ARG A 166 0.31 -9.11 9.45
CA ARG A 166 1.14 -10.23 9.00
C ARG A 166 0.90 -11.44 9.88
N VAL A 167 0.43 -12.52 9.28
CA VAL A 167 0.20 -13.79 9.98
C VAL A 167 1.50 -14.59 9.98
N THR A 168 2.21 -14.59 11.10
CA THR A 168 3.48 -15.34 11.23
C THR A 168 3.22 -16.67 11.93
N GLY A 169 3.26 -17.78 11.19
CA GLY A 169 3.58 -19.12 11.71
C GLY A 169 2.76 -19.68 12.88
N GLY A 170 1.66 -19.04 13.29
CA GLY A 170 0.64 -19.64 14.14
C GLY A 170 0.49 -19.16 15.59
N THR A 171 0.81 -17.91 15.99
CA THR A 171 0.26 -17.44 17.29
C THR A 171 0.13 -15.94 17.53
N MET A 172 0.86 -15.08 16.82
CA MET A 172 0.64 -13.63 16.93
C MET A 172 0.70 -12.96 15.55
N ASP A 173 -0.34 -12.17 15.29
CA ASP A 173 -0.35 -11.25 14.16
C ASP A 173 0.61 -10.10 14.45
N GLU A 174 1.57 -9.88 13.56
CA GLU A 174 2.39 -8.68 13.60
C GLU A 174 1.59 -7.54 12.94
N LEU A 175 1.38 -6.45 13.70
CA LEU A 175 0.66 -5.28 13.23
C LEU A 175 1.64 -4.16 12.90
N THR A 176 1.74 -3.77 11.63
CA THR A 176 2.55 -2.63 11.18
C THR A 176 1.65 -1.42 10.92
N PHE A 177 1.98 -0.27 11.49
CA PHE A 177 1.22 0.97 11.27
C PHE A 177 1.25 1.39 9.79
N LEU A 178 0.10 1.79 9.25
CA LEU A 178 -0.05 2.26 7.87
C LEU A 178 -0.44 3.74 7.81
N ALA A 179 -1.53 4.13 8.48
CA ALA A 179 -2.10 5.47 8.37
C ALA A 179 -2.97 5.83 9.58
N PHE A 180 -3.11 7.13 9.84
CA PHE A 180 -4.07 7.68 10.79
C PHE A 180 -5.42 7.95 10.12
N GLY A 181 -6.49 7.70 10.87
CA GLY A 181 -7.83 8.15 10.54
C GLY A 181 -8.12 9.55 11.04
N THR A 182 -9.11 10.17 10.41
CA THR A 182 -9.60 11.51 10.75
C THR A 182 -11.10 11.44 11.00
N ILE A 183 -11.58 12.19 11.99
CA ILE A 183 -13.02 12.39 12.19
C ILE A 183 -13.51 13.38 11.13
N THR A 184 -14.59 13.02 10.45
CA THR A 184 -15.19 13.83 9.38
C THR A 184 -16.53 14.45 9.78
N GLY A 185 -17.17 13.95 10.83
CA GLY A 185 -18.47 14.43 11.29
C GLY A 185 -18.81 13.90 12.68
N VAL A 186 -19.62 14.66 13.41
CA VAL A 186 -20.07 14.32 14.77
C VAL A 186 -21.56 14.61 14.90
N THR A 187 -22.30 13.64 15.43
CA THR A 187 -23.71 13.79 15.78
C THR A 187 -23.87 13.50 17.27
N VAL A 188 -24.32 14.50 18.02
CA VAL A 188 -24.55 14.39 19.47
C VAL A 188 -26.05 14.20 19.72
N GLY A 189 -26.45 12.96 19.99
CA GLY A 189 -27.81 12.64 20.43
C GLY A 189 -27.93 12.64 21.96
N ASP A 190 -29.16 12.60 22.47
CA ASP A 190 -29.41 12.57 23.91
C ASP A 190 -28.93 11.28 24.58
N THR A 191 -29.07 10.15 23.88
CA THR A 191 -28.69 8.82 24.38
C THR A 191 -27.39 8.31 23.77
N THR A 192 -27.18 8.57 22.48
CA THR A 192 -26.03 8.06 21.71
C THR A 192 -25.36 9.20 20.97
N THR A 193 -24.04 9.25 21.06
CA THR A 193 -23.19 10.11 20.23
C THR A 193 -22.54 9.25 19.16
N THR A 194 -22.44 9.77 17.94
CA THR A 194 -21.77 9.11 16.82
C THR A 194 -20.75 10.04 16.18
N ALA A 195 -19.68 9.47 15.65
CA ALA A 195 -18.69 10.17 14.86
C ALA A 195 -18.37 9.38 13.59
N THR A 196 -18.40 10.04 12.43
CA THR A 196 -17.94 9.43 11.18
C THR A 196 -16.44 9.64 11.05
N TYR A 197 -15.74 8.65 10.53
CA TYR A 197 -14.30 8.73 10.30
C TYR A 197 -13.91 8.28 8.91
N ARG A 198 -12.71 8.69 8.51
CA ARG A 198 -12.08 8.37 7.23
C ARG A 198 -10.60 8.04 7.44
N VAL A 199 -10.13 6.93 6.88
CA VAL A 199 -8.72 6.59 6.72
C VAL A 199 -8.42 6.55 5.23
N ALA A 200 -7.53 7.42 4.75
CA ALA A 200 -7.15 7.49 3.34
C ALA A 200 -5.77 6.86 3.10
N GLY A 201 -5.51 6.43 1.86
CA GLY A 201 -4.17 6.01 1.43
C GLY A 201 -3.72 4.65 1.98
N VAL A 202 -4.67 3.75 2.25
CA VAL A 202 -4.37 2.39 2.71
C VAL A 202 -3.98 1.51 1.50
N PRO A 203 -2.92 0.68 1.55
CA PRO A 203 -2.51 -0.16 0.43
C PRO A 203 -3.59 -1.18 0.02
N VAL A 204 -3.64 -1.51 -1.27
CA VAL A 204 -4.42 -2.65 -1.80
C VAL A 204 -3.67 -3.96 -1.57
N ASP A 205 -4.39 -5.08 -1.68
CA ASP A 205 -3.88 -6.46 -1.57
C ASP A 205 -3.11 -6.76 -0.28
N THR A 206 -3.31 -5.92 0.73
CA THR A 206 -2.76 -6.04 2.07
C THR A 206 -3.91 -6.32 3.03
N LEU A 207 -3.76 -7.32 3.90
CA LEU A 207 -4.71 -7.55 4.99
C LEU A 207 -4.58 -6.39 5.99
N ILE A 208 -5.64 -5.60 6.12
CA ILE A 208 -5.71 -4.40 6.95
C ILE A 208 -6.57 -4.69 8.16
N GLU A 209 -6.17 -4.17 9.32
CA GLU A 209 -7.01 -4.04 10.51
C GLU A 209 -7.19 -2.56 10.85
N ILE A 210 -8.44 -2.14 11.05
CA ILE A 210 -8.73 -0.84 11.67
C ILE A 210 -8.77 -1.01 13.18
N VAL A 211 -7.94 -0.23 13.87
CA VAL A 211 -7.88 -0.18 15.33
C VAL A 211 -8.35 1.18 15.79
N VAL A 212 -9.27 1.20 16.75
CA VAL A 212 -9.76 2.43 17.37
C VAL A 212 -9.44 2.40 18.86
N VAL A 213 -8.66 3.37 19.31
CA VAL A 213 -8.33 3.56 20.72
C VAL A 213 -9.10 4.76 21.24
N ALA A 214 -10.04 4.53 22.15
CA ALA A 214 -10.71 5.61 22.86
C ALA A 214 -9.86 6.06 24.05
N ARG A 215 -9.54 7.35 24.12
CA ARG A 215 -8.77 7.98 25.20
C ARG A 215 -9.63 8.71 26.22
N ALA A 216 -10.78 9.23 25.79
CA ALA A 216 -11.63 10.10 26.61
C ALA A 216 -12.98 9.47 27.01
N LEU A 217 -13.23 8.19 26.68
CA LEU A 217 -14.49 7.53 27.03
C LEU A 217 -14.47 7.03 28.48
N GLU A 218 -15.36 7.58 29.31
CA GLU A 218 -15.47 7.23 30.74
C GLU A 218 -16.89 6.79 31.11
N PRO A 219 -17.16 5.47 31.13
CA PRO A 219 -18.42 4.93 31.63
C PRO A 219 -18.75 5.38 33.06
N PRO A 220 -20.04 5.60 33.39
CA PRO A 220 -20.49 5.83 34.76
C PRO A 220 -19.99 4.72 35.69
N GLY A 221 -19.37 5.15 36.80
CA GLY A 221 -18.72 4.27 37.77
C GLY A 221 -17.22 4.03 37.55
N GLY A 222 -16.57 4.77 36.64
CA GLY A 222 -15.11 4.77 36.50
C GLY A 222 -14.50 3.49 35.91
N ALA A 223 -15.31 2.61 35.34
CA ALA A 223 -14.81 1.44 34.60
C ALA A 223 -14.21 1.90 33.26
N GLY A 224 -13.17 1.25 32.75
CA GLY A 224 -12.64 1.57 31.43
C GLY A 224 -13.65 1.30 30.31
N ALA A 225 -13.60 2.09 29.23
CA ALA A 225 -14.29 1.77 27.97
C ALA A 225 -13.30 1.27 26.91
N ARG A 226 -13.82 0.48 25.97
CA ARG A 226 -13.11 0.13 24.74
C ARG A 226 -14.02 0.34 23.54
N MET A 227 -13.42 0.67 22.41
CA MET A 227 -14.10 0.59 21.13
C MET A 227 -13.88 -0.81 20.57
N LEU A 228 -14.95 -1.54 20.31
CA LEU A 228 -14.90 -2.84 19.65
C LEU A 228 -15.61 -2.76 18.29
N PRO A 229 -15.18 -3.58 17.32
CA PRO A 229 -15.92 -3.72 16.07
C PRO A 229 -17.38 -4.08 16.36
N ASP A 230 -18.30 -3.49 15.62
CA ASP A 230 -19.70 -3.94 15.66
C ASP A 230 -19.74 -5.45 15.31
N PRO A 231 -20.47 -6.30 16.04
CA PRO A 231 -20.54 -7.74 15.77
C PRO A 231 -20.99 -8.10 14.35
N PHE A 232 -21.61 -7.17 13.62
CA PHE A 232 -21.99 -7.35 12.21
C PHE A 232 -20.91 -6.88 11.22
N ASN A 233 -19.77 -6.37 11.69
CA ASN A 233 -18.71 -5.79 10.88
C ASN A 233 -17.37 -6.51 11.02
N VAL A 234 -16.66 -6.61 9.90
CA VAL A 234 -15.30 -7.15 9.87
C VAL A 234 -14.32 -5.98 9.93
N ALA A 235 -13.62 -5.82 11.06
CA ALA A 235 -12.54 -4.84 11.21
C ALA A 235 -11.26 -5.20 10.43
N ARG A 236 -11.17 -6.46 9.99
CA ARG A 236 -10.09 -6.99 9.16
C ARG A 236 -10.57 -7.26 7.73
N PHE A 237 -9.87 -6.73 6.74
CA PHE A 237 -10.25 -6.88 5.34
C PHE A 237 -9.08 -6.54 4.42
N THR A 238 -9.24 -6.88 3.15
CA THR A 238 -8.33 -6.47 2.08
C THR A 238 -9.07 -5.55 1.13
N LEU A 239 -8.45 -4.44 0.74
CA LEU A 239 -8.89 -3.62 -0.38
C LEU A 239 -8.29 -4.17 -1.67
N SER A 240 -9.01 -4.06 -2.78
CA SER A 240 -8.47 -4.41 -4.11
C SER A 240 -8.57 -3.21 -5.03
N ALA A 241 -7.85 -3.20 -6.15
CA ALA A 241 -8.04 -2.15 -7.15
C ALA A 241 -9.47 -2.07 -7.69
N ALA A 242 -10.19 -3.19 -7.75
CA ALA A 242 -11.61 -3.21 -8.13
C ALA A 242 -12.54 -2.66 -7.04
N GLN A 243 -12.12 -2.69 -5.77
CA GLN A 243 -12.86 -2.17 -4.62
C GLN A 243 -11.91 -1.38 -3.70
N PRO A 244 -11.46 -0.19 -4.15
CA PRO A 244 -10.44 0.59 -3.43
C PRO A 244 -11.00 1.28 -2.19
N THR A 245 -12.31 1.25 -2.01
CA THR A 245 -13.01 1.86 -0.89
C THR A 245 -13.77 0.82 -0.09
N ARG A 246 -13.71 0.92 1.23
CA ARG A 246 -14.58 0.15 2.13
C ARG A 246 -15.29 1.07 3.11
N GLY A 247 -16.61 1.16 2.96
CA GLY A 247 -17.47 1.85 3.91
C GLY A 247 -17.99 0.94 5.02
N ASN A 248 -18.72 1.55 5.96
CA ASN A 248 -19.46 0.87 7.03
C ASN A 248 -18.59 0.07 8.01
N VAL A 249 -17.31 0.41 8.19
CA VAL A 249 -16.45 -0.22 9.20
C VAL A 249 -16.75 0.40 10.58
N ASN A 250 -17.84 -0.04 11.21
CA ASN A 250 -18.35 0.61 12.41
C ASN A 250 -17.84 -0.01 13.71
N PHE A 251 -17.66 0.84 14.72
CA PHE A 251 -17.24 0.46 16.07
C PHE A 251 -18.26 0.96 17.11
N LYS A 252 -18.43 0.17 18.17
CA LYS A 252 -19.28 0.48 19.31
C LYS A 252 -18.45 0.54 20.58
N GLY A 253 -18.69 1.57 21.37
CA GLY A 253 -18.18 1.69 22.72
C GLY A 253 -18.82 0.63 23.62
N VAL A 254 -17.99 -0.17 24.28
CA VAL A 254 -18.42 -1.15 25.28
C VAL A 254 -17.76 -0.84 26.62
N LYS A 255 -18.51 -1.03 27.71
CA LYS A 255 -17.98 -0.94 29.07
C LYS A 255 -17.14 -2.17 29.33
N VAL A 256 -15.90 -1.99 29.77
CA VAL A 256 -15.03 -3.11 30.17
C VAL A 256 -15.31 -3.40 31.63
N GLY A 257 -15.94 -4.55 31.90
CA GLY A 257 -16.19 -5.00 33.27
C GLY A 257 -14.96 -5.66 33.89
N GLY A 258 -14.58 -5.24 35.10
CA GLY A 258 -14.03 -6.17 36.08
C GLY A 258 -15.11 -7.21 36.46
N PRO A 259 -14.72 -8.37 37.04
CA PRO A 259 -15.66 -9.45 37.33
C PRO A 259 -16.83 -8.97 38.19
N ALA A 260 -18.02 -9.49 37.86
CA ALA A 260 -19.27 -9.30 38.60
C ALA A 260 -19.20 -9.88 40.01
#